data_AF-B1CAN2-F1
#
_entry.id   AF-B1CAN2-F1
#
_cell.length_a   1.000
_cell.length_b   1.000
_cell.length_c   1.000
_cell.angle_alpha   90.00
_cell.angle_beta   90.00
_cell.angle_gamma   90.00
#
_symmetry.space_group_name_H-M   'P 1'
#
loop_
_entity.id
_entity.type
_entity.pdbx_description
1 polymer ?
#
loop_
_entity_poly.entity_id
_entity_poly.type
_entity_poly.pdbx_seq_one_letter_code
_entity_poly.pdbx_strand_id
1 'polypeptide(L)'
;MTDNTVVSNLPTILDKANKAKKPVFGSEIEQVKIGCIGCVGIDFVKLGNQTGKMAAKVLKGEAKAKDMPFETFDSGEIVINTKVASDLGIEISNGVKEQASQTFDKIEQSGENK
;
A
#
# COMPACT_ATOMS: atom_id res chain seq x y z
N MET A 1 -3.06 -7.72 3.61
CA MET A 1 -2.71 -8.89 2.77
C MET A 1 -3.21 -8.62 1.37
N THR A 2 -2.38 -8.85 0.36
CA THR A 2 -2.67 -8.50 -1.05
C THR A 2 -3.12 -9.73 -1.82
N ASP A 3 -4.12 -9.58 -2.69
CA ASP A 3 -4.54 -10.61 -3.64
C ASP A 3 -3.91 -10.33 -5.00
N ASN A 4 -3.02 -11.22 -5.44
CA ASN A 4 -2.27 -11.02 -6.69
C ASN A 4 -3.16 -11.03 -7.93
N THR A 5 -4.28 -11.78 -7.92
CA THR A 5 -5.23 -11.80 -9.02
C THR A 5 -5.94 -10.45 -9.15
N VAL A 6 -6.30 -9.83 -8.03
CA VAL A 6 -6.87 -8.47 -8.01
C VAL A 6 -5.83 -7.44 -8.51
N VAL A 7 -4.59 -7.51 -8.03
CA VAL A 7 -3.53 -6.57 -8.43
C VAL A 7 -3.26 -6.64 -9.93
N SER A 8 -3.11 -7.84 -10.49
CA SER A 8 -2.86 -8.00 -11.93
C SER A 8 -4.00 -7.48 -12.81
N ASN A 9 -5.23 -7.39 -12.28
CA ASN A 9 -6.41 -6.88 -13.00
C ASN A 9 -6.85 -5.50 -12.52
N LEU A 10 -6.06 -4.82 -11.70
CA LEU A 10 -6.40 -3.53 -11.10
C LEU A 10 -6.76 -2.45 -12.15
N PRO A 11 -6.08 -2.34 -13.32
CA PRO A 11 -6.48 -1.37 -14.35
C PRO A 11 -7.93 -1.54 -14.82
N THR A 12 -8.40 -2.78 -15.00
CA THR A 12 -9.79 -3.06 -15.40
C THR A 12 -10.78 -2.72 -14.28
N ILE A 13 -10.39 -2.95 -13.02
CA ILE A 13 -11.21 -2.59 -11.86
C ILE A 13 -11.33 -1.07 -11.76
N LEU A 14 -10.20 -0.35 -11.88
CA LEU A 14 -10.16 1.11 -11.82
C LEU A 14 -10.96 1.75 -12.96
N ASP A 15 -10.88 1.25 -14.19
CA ASP A 15 -11.69 1.74 -15.32
C ASP A 15 -13.20 1.68 -15.00
N LYS A 16 -13.67 0.53 -14.52
CA LYS A 16 -15.09 0.35 -14.16
C LYS A 16 -15.49 1.18 -12.94
N ALA A 17 -14.66 1.21 -11.91
CA ALA A 17 -14.94 1.94 -10.68
C ALA A 17 -14.97 3.46 -10.91
N ASN A 18 -14.03 3.99 -11.70
CA ASN A 18 -13.97 5.41 -12.06
C ASN A 18 -15.20 5.84 -12.88
N LYS A 19 -15.61 5.03 -13.87
CA LYS A 19 -16.87 5.26 -14.61
C LYS A 19 -18.09 5.30 -13.69
N ALA A 20 -18.09 4.47 -12.65
CA ALA A 20 -19.14 4.43 -11.64
C ALA A 20 -18.96 5.46 -10.50
N LYS A 21 -17.92 6.29 -10.56
CA LYS A 21 -17.50 7.22 -9.49
C LYS A 21 -17.40 6.54 -8.12
N LYS A 22 -16.85 5.33 -8.08
CA LYS A 22 -16.60 4.57 -6.84
C LYS A 22 -15.11 4.60 -6.49
N PRO A 23 -14.74 5.05 -5.28
CA PRO A 23 -13.35 5.01 -4.84
C PRO A 23 -12.88 3.56 -4.67
N VAL A 24 -11.62 3.32 -5.02
CA VAL A 24 -10.94 2.04 -4.77
C VAL A 24 -9.81 2.28 -3.78
N PHE A 25 -9.79 1.51 -2.70
CA PHE A 25 -8.71 1.51 -1.72
C PHE A 25 -7.75 0.36 -2.01
N GLY A 26 -6.46 0.67 -2.09
CA GLY A 26 -5.42 -0.33 -2.33
C GLY A 26 -4.97 -1.00 -1.04
N SER A 27 -4.29 -2.14 -1.17
CA SER A 27 -3.58 -2.79 -0.07
C SER A 27 -2.13 -2.29 0.08
N GLU A 28 -1.61 -1.58 -0.93
CA GLU A 28 -0.22 -1.15 -1.03
C GLU A 28 -0.08 0.23 -1.66
N ILE A 29 1.01 0.91 -1.34
CA ILE A 29 1.34 2.27 -1.80
C ILE A 29 1.40 2.34 -3.33
N GLU A 30 1.97 1.32 -3.99
CA GLU A 30 2.09 1.29 -5.46
C GLU A 30 0.71 1.31 -6.14
N GLN A 31 -0.32 0.73 -5.53
CA GLN A 31 -1.68 0.77 -6.06
C GLN A 31 -2.28 2.18 -5.96
N VAL A 32 -1.92 2.95 -4.92
CA VAL A 32 -2.33 4.35 -4.74
C VAL A 32 -1.72 5.24 -5.80
N LYS A 33 -0.47 4.99 -6.20
CA LYS A 33 0.20 5.73 -7.28
C LYS A 33 -0.50 5.56 -8.63
N ILE A 34 -1.04 4.37 -8.90
CA ILE A 34 -1.64 4.05 -10.21
C ILE A 34 -3.17 4.20 -10.27
N GLY A 35 -3.81 4.71 -9.20
CA GLY A 35 -5.20 5.16 -9.28
C GLY A 35 -6.13 4.76 -8.13
N CYS A 36 -5.65 4.03 -7.12
CA CYS A 36 -6.41 3.90 -5.87
C CYS A 36 -6.40 5.24 -5.11
N ILE A 37 -7.49 5.56 -4.40
CA ILE A 37 -7.62 6.82 -3.65
C ILE A 37 -6.75 6.84 -2.38
N GLY A 38 -6.44 5.66 -1.83
CA GLY A 38 -5.59 5.53 -0.66
C GLY A 38 -5.43 4.10 -0.18
N CYS A 39 -4.55 3.91 0.79
CA CYS A 39 -4.32 2.65 1.50
C CYS A 39 -3.83 2.90 2.92
N VAL A 40 -3.86 1.85 3.74
CA VAL A 40 -3.05 1.76 4.96
C VAL A 40 -1.92 0.78 4.65
N GLY A 41 -0.74 1.34 4.35
CA GLY A 41 0.43 0.58 3.94
C GLY A 41 1.28 0.12 5.12
N ILE A 42 2.16 -0.84 4.88
CA ILE A 42 3.21 -1.23 5.82
C ILE A 42 4.50 -0.53 5.39
N ASP A 43 5.27 -0.04 6.35
CA ASP A 43 6.64 0.39 6.10
C ASP A 43 7.52 -0.85 5.86
N PHE A 44 7.73 -1.18 4.58
CA PHE A 44 8.52 -2.33 4.16
C PHE A 44 10.00 -2.23 4.57
N VAL A 45 10.52 -1.03 4.81
CA VAL A 45 11.90 -0.85 5.29
C VAL A 45 11.99 -1.26 6.75
N LYS A 46 11.04 -0.84 7.59
CA LYS A 46 10.98 -1.29 9.00
C LYS A 46 10.74 -2.80 9.09
N LEU A 47 9.83 -3.35 8.29
CA LEU A 47 9.58 -4.79 8.22
C LEU A 47 10.83 -5.57 7.80
N GLY A 48 11.54 -5.10 6.77
CA GLY A 48 12.78 -5.70 6.31
C GLY A 48 13.88 -5.68 7.38
N ASN A 49 14.03 -4.56 8.10
CA ASN A 49 14.97 -4.46 9.22
C ASN A 49 14.67 -5.44 10.36
N GLN A 50 13.39 -5.60 10.72
CA GLN A 50 12.94 -6.56 11.73
C GLN A 50 13.23 -8.00 11.29
N THR A 51 12.89 -8.32 10.05
CA THR A 51 13.16 -9.63 9.44
C THR A 51 14.66 -9.92 9.38
N GLY A 52 15.48 -8.92 9.03
CA GLY A 52 16.94 -9.04 9.01
C GLY A 52 17.53 -9.35 10.39
N LYS A 53 16.99 -8.75 11.46
CA LYS A 53 17.38 -9.08 12.84
C LYS A 53 17.03 -10.52 13.21
N MET A 54 15.86 -11.01 12.78
CA MET A 54 15.48 -12.42 12.98
C MET A 54 16.44 -13.36 12.26
N ALA A 55 16.76 -13.08 10.99
CA ALA A 55 17.71 -13.85 10.20
C ALA A 55 19.11 -13.88 10.84
N ALA A 56 19.59 -12.73 11.36
CA ALA A 56 20.87 -12.64 12.04
C ALA A 56 20.96 -13.55 13.28
N LYS A 57 19.89 -13.63 14.09
CA LYS A 57 19.84 -14.54 15.26
C LYS A 57 19.97 -16.01 14.84
N VAL A 58 19.30 -16.40 13.74
CA VAL A 58 19.39 -17.76 13.21
C VAL A 58 20.81 -18.06 12.71
N LEU A 59 21.41 -17.14 11.94
CA LEU A 59 22.76 -17.31 11.39
C LEU A 59 23.85 -17.38 12.47
N LYS A 60 23.66 -16.70 13.60
CA LYS A 60 24.55 -16.75 14.76
C LYS A 60 24.33 -17.98 15.66
N GLY A 61 23.32 -18.82 15.36
CA GLY A 61 22.95 -19.97 16.19
C GLY A 61 22.23 -19.60 17.49
N GLU A 62 21.85 -18.32 17.67
CA GLU A 62 21.15 -17.81 18.85
C GLU A 62 19.67 -18.26 18.88
N ALA A 63 19.11 -18.64 17.72
CA ALA A 63 17.74 -19.15 17.60
C ALA A 63 17.64 -20.20 16.49
N LYS A 64 16.69 -21.14 16.62
CA LYS A 64 16.33 -22.07 15.55
C LYS A 64 15.07 -21.57 14.84
N ALA A 65 15.08 -21.58 13.51
CA ALA A 65 13.97 -21.09 12.70
C ALA A 65 12.63 -21.76 13.05
N LYS A 66 12.64 -23.07 13.33
CA LYS A 66 11.42 -23.82 13.68
C LYS A 66 10.77 -23.41 15.01
N ASP A 67 11.53 -22.79 15.91
CA ASP A 67 11.10 -22.44 17.27
C ASP A 67 10.86 -20.92 17.41
N MET A 68 11.12 -20.14 16.35
CA MET A 68 10.98 -18.68 16.35
C MET A 68 9.52 -18.29 16.03
N PRO A 69 8.83 -17.53 16.90
CA PRO A 69 7.50 -17.01 16.62
C PRO A 69 7.50 -16.07 15.41
N PHE A 70 6.40 -16.05 14.67
CA PHE A 70 6.19 -14.98 13.69
C PHE A 70 5.92 -13.67 14.42
N GLU A 71 6.45 -12.57 13.88
CA GLU A 71 6.20 -11.24 14.42
C GLU A 71 5.14 -10.53 13.57
N THR A 72 4.26 -9.77 14.20
CA THR A 72 3.25 -8.92 13.53
C THR A 72 3.68 -7.46 13.52
N PHE A 73 3.00 -6.67 12.69
CA PHE A 73 3.24 -5.24 12.56
C PHE A 73 1.92 -4.50 12.79
N ASP A 74 1.88 -3.69 13.84
CA ASP A 74 0.63 -3.07 14.32
C ASP A 74 0.47 -1.61 13.86
N SER A 75 1.50 -1.03 13.21
CA SER A 75 1.47 0.35 12.73
C SER A 75 1.40 0.40 11.21
N GLY A 76 0.25 0.82 10.69
CA GLY A 76 0.06 1.13 9.27
C GLY A 76 0.23 2.62 8.97
N GLU A 77 0.78 2.94 7.81
CA GLU A 77 0.94 4.31 7.31
C GLU A 77 -0.21 4.65 6.37
N ILE A 78 -0.92 5.75 6.65
CA ILE A 78 -2.00 6.23 5.78
C ILE A 78 -1.36 6.89 4.55
N VAL A 79 -1.78 6.45 3.38
CA VAL A 79 -1.34 7.00 2.10
C VAL A 79 -2.57 7.36 1.27
N ILE A 80 -2.55 8.55 0.67
CA ILE A 80 -3.70 9.07 -0.10
C ILE A 80 -3.27 9.63 -1.46
N ASN A 81 -4.20 9.63 -2.42
CA ASN A 81 -4.03 10.25 -3.73
C ASN A 81 -5.07 11.37 -3.92
N THR A 82 -4.63 12.61 -3.84
CA THR A 82 -5.50 13.80 -3.95
C THR A 82 -5.97 14.02 -5.38
N LYS A 83 -5.21 13.57 -6.40
CA LYS A 83 -5.65 13.63 -7.80
C LYS A 83 -6.83 12.72 -8.04
N VAL A 84 -6.77 11.47 -7.56
CA VAL A 84 -7.88 10.52 -7.65
C VAL A 84 -9.10 11.05 -6.92
N ALA A 85 -8.92 11.60 -5.71
CA ALA A 85 -10.03 12.21 -4.98
C ALA A 85 -10.68 13.36 -5.76
N SER A 86 -9.87 14.25 -6.35
CA SER A 86 -10.36 15.33 -7.21
C SER A 86 -11.12 14.80 -8.44
N ASP A 87 -10.60 13.78 -9.12
CA ASP A 87 -11.22 13.20 -10.31
C ASP A 87 -12.58 12.55 -10.01
N LEU A 88 -12.72 11.99 -8.80
CA LEU A 88 -13.96 11.40 -8.30
C LEU A 88 -14.91 12.43 -7.69
N GLY A 89 -14.49 13.69 -7.51
CA GLY A 89 -15.26 14.72 -6.82
C GLY A 89 -15.41 14.47 -5.32
N ILE A 90 -14.39 13.85 -4.69
CA ILE A 90 -14.36 13.50 -3.27
C ILE A 90 -13.46 14.50 -2.53
N GLU A 91 -13.99 15.10 -1.47
CA GLU A 91 -13.22 15.93 -0.54
C GLU A 91 -12.61 15.06 0.56
N ILE A 92 -11.29 15.08 0.68
CA ILE A 92 -10.58 14.41 1.79
C ILE A 92 -10.58 15.35 3.00
N SER A 93 -11.05 14.85 4.15
CA SER A 93 -11.09 15.60 5.40
C SER A 93 -9.70 15.99 5.89
N ASN A 94 -9.61 17.11 6.61
CA ASN A 94 -8.33 17.58 7.17
C ASN A 94 -7.72 16.57 8.14
N GLY A 95 -8.54 15.87 8.93
CA GLY A 95 -8.06 14.83 9.83
C GLY A 95 -7.34 13.68 9.11
N VAL A 96 -7.81 13.28 7.92
CA VAL A 96 -7.12 12.25 7.11
C VAL A 96 -5.84 12.80 6.48
N LYS A 97 -5.86 14.05 6.01
CA LYS A 97 -4.67 14.72 5.44
C LYS A 97 -3.55 14.87 6.47
N GLU A 98 -3.88 15.24 7.69
CA GLU A 98 -2.92 15.40 8.80
C GLU A 98 -2.29 14.07 9.23
N GLN A 99 -3.04 12.97 9.14
CA GLN A 99 -2.56 11.63 9.48
C GLN A 99 -1.85 10.93 8.30
N ALA A 100 -1.99 11.44 7.08
CA ALA A 100 -1.37 10.85 5.90
C ALA A 100 0.16 10.96 6.01
N SER A 101 0.83 9.82 6.05
CA SER A 101 2.29 9.73 6.02
C SER A 101 2.83 10.08 4.63
N GLN A 102 2.05 9.82 3.58
CA GLN A 102 2.40 10.15 2.20
C GLN A 102 1.15 10.59 1.40
N THR A 103 1.34 11.55 0.50
CA THR A 103 0.30 12.06 -0.39
C THR A 103 0.82 12.12 -1.82
N PHE A 104 0.02 11.65 -2.78
CA PHE A 104 0.27 11.76 -4.21
C PHE A 104 -0.72 12.73 -4.86
N ASP A 105 -0.23 13.57 -5.76
CA ASP A 105 -0.99 14.59 -6.50
C ASP A 105 -1.10 14.28 -8.00
N LYS A 106 -0.66 13.08 -8.40
CA LYS A 106 -0.73 12.56 -9.76
C LYS A 106 -1.05 11.08 -9.76
N ILE A 107 -1.53 10.60 -10.91
CA ILE A 107 -1.68 9.17 -11.20
C ILE A 107 -0.55 8.78 -12.13
N GLU A 108 0.30 7.84 -11.70
CA GLU A 108 1.36 7.28 -12.51
C GLU A 108 0.75 6.38 -13.60
N GLN A 109 1.19 6.55 -14.84
CA GLN A 109 0.76 5.67 -15.92
C GLN A 109 1.35 4.27 -15.70
N SER A 110 0.51 3.26 -15.55
CA SER A 110 0.94 1.86 -15.60
C SER A 110 1.44 1.57 -17.02
N GLY A 111 2.76 1.61 -17.21
CA GLY A 111 3.54 1.30 -18.41
C GLY A 111 2.76 0.94 -19.69
N GLU A 112 2.53 1.94 -20.55
CA GLU A 112 2.64 1.73 -22.00
C GLU A 112 4.11 1.89 -22.38
N ASN A 113 4.86 0.79 -22.32
CA ASN A 113 6.07 0.59 -23.11
C ASN A 113 6.40 -0.91 -23.11
N LYS A 114 5.69 -1.63 -23.97
CA LYS A 114 6.21 -2.82 -24.66
C LYS A 114 5.64 -2.85 -26.06
#